data_AF-K0JZG2-F1
#
_entry.id   AF-K0JZG2-F1
#
_cell.length_a   1.000
_cell.length_b   1.000
_cell.length_c   1.000
_cell.angle_alpha   90.00
_cell.angle_beta   90.00
_cell.angle_gamma   90.00
#
_symmetry.space_group_name_H-M   'P 1'
#
loop_
_entity.id
_entity.type
_entity.pdbx_description
1 polymer ?
#
loop_
_entity_poly.entity_id
_entity_poly.type
_entity_poly.pdbx_seq_one_letter_code
_entity_poly.pdbx_strand_id
1 'polypeptide(L)'
;MDAGGGEAELARLRAESDRVAQSLLAMDDHPGHRLLRGTTLAGETARRWESANAAMVGLWEWFDAYRAVLAQAGATRDAAERRRLLTGPEVVLAAPPPARTLTSPAVAAERITLAELVTRMKHRYAELTALFDEVHAAWSARLAVLDPVAGRLAGLAESGTVRALRAEVAAAHARAVADPLTPDAAAAGLADRAAGVAALLEGFAARVAAVTAVLAEAGAVRDEVVALRVVVVAEIAGEHPATPEVSGPAGALAGLRLRFPEVRERELTEVESAAAAVLERTRAVAAQLAGSVERRAELRGRLDAYRAKATARGHAEDAALAALHRAARDVLHAVPCDLRAGTVAVARYQRAVQDRTEAAR
;
A
#
# COMPACT_ATOMS: atom_id res chain seq x y z
N MET A 1 52.53 58.84 -6.53
CA MET A 1 52.30 57.63 -7.36
C MET A 1 51.09 56.80 -6.88
N ASP A 2 50.16 57.38 -6.10
CA ASP A 2 49.11 56.62 -5.41
C ASP A 2 47.69 56.80 -5.98
N ALA A 3 47.56 57.60 -7.05
CA ALA A 3 46.27 57.95 -7.67
C ALA A 3 45.69 56.82 -8.54
N GLY A 4 46.53 56.06 -9.25
CA GLY A 4 46.09 54.99 -10.15
C GLY A 4 45.57 53.73 -9.44
N GLY A 5 46.05 53.45 -8.22
CA GLY A 5 45.59 52.30 -7.43
C GLY A 5 44.13 52.43 -6.97
N GLY A 6 43.69 53.65 -6.63
CA GLY A 6 42.31 53.90 -6.20
C GLY A 6 41.29 53.81 -7.33
N GLU A 7 41.65 54.18 -8.56
CA GLU A 7 40.78 54.03 -9.74
C GLU A 7 40.66 52.57 -10.19
N ALA A 8 41.76 51.82 -10.16
CA ALA A 8 41.74 50.39 -10.47
C ALA A 8 40.90 49.59 -9.46
N GLU A 9 41.03 49.88 -8.16
CA GLU A 9 40.23 49.24 -7.12
C GLU A 9 38.74 49.61 -7.21
N LEU A 10 38.42 50.88 -7.51
CA LEU A 10 37.04 51.30 -7.76
C LEU A 10 36.44 50.56 -8.97
N ALA A 11 37.19 50.40 -10.06
CA ALA A 11 36.74 49.66 -11.23
C ALA A 11 36.47 48.18 -10.90
N ARG A 12 37.36 47.55 -10.11
CA ARG A 12 37.20 46.17 -9.63
C ARG A 12 35.96 46.00 -8.75
N LEU A 13 35.72 46.91 -7.81
CA LEU A 13 34.56 46.87 -6.92
C LEU A 13 33.25 47.14 -7.67
N ARG A 14 33.24 48.01 -8.68
CA ARG A 14 32.08 48.17 -9.58
C ARG A 14 31.74 46.88 -10.33
N ALA A 15 32.74 46.18 -10.86
CA ALA A 15 32.52 44.89 -11.49
C ALA A 15 32.05 43.80 -10.49
N GLU A 16 32.47 43.87 -9.22
CA GLU A 16 31.88 43.04 -8.16
C GLU A 16 30.43 43.43 -7.87
N SER A 17 30.10 44.72 -7.82
CA SER A 17 28.73 45.22 -7.67
C SER A 17 27.79 44.68 -8.74
N ASP A 18 28.23 44.67 -10.00
CA ASP A 18 27.42 44.18 -11.12
C ASP A 18 27.17 42.67 -11.01
N ARG A 19 28.17 41.90 -10.55
CA ARG A 19 28.00 40.47 -10.26
C ARG A 19 27.04 40.21 -9.11
N VAL A 20 27.14 41.00 -8.03
CA VAL A 20 26.20 40.91 -6.89
C VAL A 20 24.78 41.24 -7.34
N ALA A 21 24.59 42.27 -8.18
CA ALA A 21 23.28 42.60 -8.75
C ALA A 21 22.68 41.42 -9.52
N GLN A 22 23.48 40.77 -10.36
CA GLN A 22 23.05 39.58 -11.13
C GLN A 22 22.67 38.42 -10.20
N SER A 23 23.44 38.16 -9.15
CA SER A 23 23.10 37.12 -8.16
C SER A 23 21.79 37.43 -7.43
N LEU A 24 21.58 38.67 -7.00
CA LEU A 24 20.33 39.06 -6.32
C LEU A 24 19.10 38.92 -7.23
N LEU A 25 19.23 39.25 -8.52
CA LEU A 25 18.18 39.02 -9.51
C LEU A 25 17.91 37.52 -9.72
N ALA A 26 18.97 36.69 -9.84
CA ALA A 26 18.82 35.24 -9.97
C ALA A 26 18.13 34.60 -8.75
N MET A 27 18.37 35.13 -7.55
CA MET A 27 17.69 34.72 -6.33
C MET A 27 16.21 35.13 -6.32
N ASP A 28 15.85 36.32 -6.82
CA ASP A 28 14.44 36.73 -6.96
C ASP A 28 13.68 35.81 -7.94
N ASP A 29 14.35 35.31 -8.98
CA ASP A 29 13.81 34.33 -9.93
C ASP A 29 13.90 32.86 -9.48
N HIS A 30 14.33 32.60 -8.25
CA HIS A 30 14.50 31.24 -7.76
C HIS A 30 13.16 30.48 -7.71
N PRO A 31 13.08 29.20 -8.15
CA PRO A 31 11.84 28.42 -8.13
C PRO A 31 11.19 28.35 -6.74
N GLY A 32 11.99 28.10 -5.70
CA GLY A 32 11.52 28.11 -4.31
C GLY A 32 10.94 29.45 -3.86
N HIS A 33 11.55 30.56 -4.28
CA HIS A 33 11.04 31.89 -3.97
C HIS A 33 9.70 32.17 -4.66
N ARG A 34 9.54 31.79 -5.93
CA ARG A 34 8.26 31.92 -6.65
C ARG A 34 7.13 31.13 -5.99
N LEU A 35 7.42 29.92 -5.48
CA LEU A 35 6.45 29.11 -4.73
C LEU A 35 5.95 29.84 -3.47
N LEU A 36 6.86 30.49 -2.75
CA LEU A 36 6.55 31.22 -1.51
C LEU A 36 5.77 32.51 -1.76
N ARG A 37 6.00 33.20 -2.88
CA ARG A 37 5.27 34.43 -3.23
C ARG A 37 3.83 34.19 -3.71
N GLY A 38 3.56 33.05 -4.35
CA GLY A 38 2.30 32.81 -5.06
C GLY A 38 1.18 32.16 -4.23
N THR A 39 1.42 31.84 -2.95
CA THR A 39 0.56 30.94 -2.18
C THR A 39 0.22 31.49 -0.79
N THR A 40 -0.93 31.09 -0.24
CA THR A 40 -1.24 31.34 1.16
C THR A 40 -0.49 30.33 2.01
N LEU A 41 0.66 30.73 2.53
CA LEU A 41 1.55 29.86 3.31
C LEU A 41 0.97 29.54 4.69
N ALA A 42 1.31 28.36 5.20
CA ALA A 42 0.94 27.91 6.54
C ALA A 42 2.13 27.28 7.27
N GLY A 43 1.95 27.07 8.58
CA GLY A 43 2.86 26.32 9.46
C GLY A 43 4.32 26.78 9.43
N GLU A 44 5.25 25.82 9.32
CA GLU A 44 6.68 26.11 9.41
C GLU A 44 7.18 26.86 8.18
N THR A 45 6.64 26.57 6.99
CA THR A 45 6.99 27.31 5.77
C THR A 45 6.65 28.79 5.91
N ALA A 46 5.48 29.14 6.44
CA ALA A 46 5.10 30.53 6.69
C ALA A 46 6.05 31.23 7.67
N ARG A 47 6.39 30.57 8.79
CA ARG A 47 7.33 31.11 9.79
C ARG A 47 8.72 31.39 9.21
N ARG A 48 9.27 30.43 8.47
CA ARG A 48 10.60 30.60 7.85
C ARG A 48 10.57 31.66 6.75
N TRP A 49 9.47 31.71 5.98
CA TRP A 49 9.30 32.72 4.94
C TRP A 49 9.21 34.14 5.49
N GLU A 50 8.51 34.36 6.61
CA GLU A 50 8.44 35.69 7.23
C GLU A 50 9.84 36.22 7.60
N SER A 51 10.65 35.37 8.24
CA SER A 51 12.05 35.68 8.58
C SER A 51 12.90 35.91 7.33
N ALA A 52 12.79 35.04 6.32
CA ALA A 52 13.53 35.14 5.07
C ALA A 52 13.16 36.39 4.25
N ASN A 53 11.88 36.76 4.22
CA ASN A 53 11.40 37.94 3.51
C ASN A 53 11.95 39.22 4.16
N ALA A 54 11.97 39.30 5.49
CA ALA A 54 12.62 40.41 6.20
C ALA A 54 14.13 40.47 5.92
N ALA A 55 14.80 39.31 5.94
CA ALA A 55 16.21 39.17 5.58
C ALA A 55 16.51 39.61 4.13
N MET A 56 15.61 39.32 3.19
CA MET A 56 15.73 39.70 1.79
C MET A 56 15.59 41.22 1.61
N VAL A 57 14.65 41.86 2.31
CA VAL A 57 14.56 43.34 2.33
C VAL A 57 15.86 43.95 2.85
N GLY A 58 16.38 43.45 3.98
CA GLY A 58 17.66 43.93 4.53
C GLY A 58 18.85 43.70 3.59
N LEU A 59 18.86 42.62 2.82
CA LEU A 59 19.90 42.35 1.83
C LEU A 59 19.90 43.37 0.68
N TRP A 60 18.73 43.81 0.22
CA TRP A 60 18.60 44.88 -0.78
C TRP A 60 19.02 46.24 -0.21
N GLU A 61 18.63 46.56 1.03
CA GLU A 61 19.09 47.78 1.70
C GLU A 61 20.62 47.82 1.83
N TRP A 62 21.25 46.69 2.19
CA TRP A 62 22.70 46.55 2.23
C TRP A 62 23.35 46.73 0.85
N PHE A 63 22.73 46.20 -0.20
CA PHE A 63 23.22 46.39 -1.56
C PHE A 63 23.10 47.86 -2.03
N ASP A 64 22.02 48.55 -1.68
CA ASP A 64 21.86 49.97 -2.00
C ASP A 64 22.90 50.84 -1.24
N ALA A 65 23.16 50.53 0.02
CA ALA A 65 24.23 51.17 0.80
C ALA A 65 25.62 50.94 0.17
N TYR A 66 25.89 49.71 -0.28
CA TYR A 66 27.12 49.37 -1.02
C TYR A 66 27.27 50.23 -2.29
N ARG A 67 26.22 50.33 -3.10
CA ARG A 67 26.22 51.14 -4.33
C ARG A 67 26.37 52.63 -4.05
N ALA A 68 25.78 53.13 -2.97
CA ALA A 68 25.90 54.53 -2.58
C ALA A 68 27.35 54.92 -2.24
N VAL A 69 28.08 54.09 -1.49
CA VAL A 69 29.50 54.35 -1.18
C VAL A 69 30.37 54.27 -2.44
N LEU A 70 30.12 53.32 -3.35
CA LEU A 70 30.83 53.27 -4.64
C LEU A 70 30.54 54.48 -5.54
N ALA A 71 29.32 55.01 -5.50
CA ALA A 71 28.96 56.23 -6.21
C ALA A 71 29.69 57.45 -5.63
N GLN A 72 29.75 57.58 -4.31
CA GLN A 72 30.51 58.64 -3.61
C GLN A 72 32.01 58.57 -3.92
N ALA A 73 32.61 57.37 -3.86
CA ALA A 73 34.02 57.14 -4.19
C ALA A 73 34.34 57.47 -5.66
N GLY A 74 33.37 57.30 -6.56
CA GLY A 74 33.48 57.70 -7.96
C GLY A 74 33.30 59.18 -8.25
N ALA A 75 32.54 59.89 -7.41
CA ALA A 75 32.26 61.31 -7.57
C ALA A 75 33.38 62.19 -6.99
N THR A 76 34.10 61.72 -5.96
CA THR A 76 35.20 62.48 -5.37
C THR A 76 36.42 62.56 -6.29
N ARG A 77 37.04 63.75 -6.38
CA ARG A 77 38.31 63.98 -7.09
C ARG A 77 39.53 63.85 -6.16
N ASP A 78 39.30 63.79 -4.85
CA ASP A 78 40.37 63.61 -3.86
C ASP A 78 40.73 62.13 -3.73
N ALA A 79 42.00 61.80 -4.00
CA ALA A 79 42.52 60.44 -3.91
C ALA A 79 42.57 59.92 -2.47
N ALA A 80 42.77 60.79 -1.46
CA ALA A 80 42.80 60.39 -0.06
C ALA A 80 41.39 60.05 0.44
N GLU A 81 40.41 60.90 0.13
CA GLU A 81 38.99 60.64 0.42
C GLU A 81 38.49 59.37 -0.27
N ARG A 82 38.85 59.18 -1.56
CA ARG A 82 38.51 57.95 -2.28
C ARG A 82 39.06 56.71 -1.58
N ARG A 83 40.32 56.74 -1.16
CA ARG A 83 40.93 55.61 -0.44
C ARG A 83 40.18 55.32 0.86
N ARG A 84 39.84 56.36 1.64
CA ARG A 84 39.04 56.21 2.86
C ARG A 84 37.69 55.56 2.60
N LEU A 85 36.95 56.00 1.58
CA LEU A 85 35.66 55.40 1.21
C LEU A 85 35.76 53.93 0.79
N LEU A 86 36.86 53.55 0.14
CA LEU A 86 37.04 52.18 -0.36
C LEU A 86 37.57 51.20 0.69
N THR A 87 38.40 51.66 1.65
CA THR A 87 39.06 50.77 2.62
C THR A 87 38.63 50.98 4.07
N GLY A 88 38.01 52.12 4.38
CA GLY A 88 37.57 52.49 5.72
C GLY A 88 36.17 51.98 6.07
N PRO A 89 35.77 52.06 7.35
CA PRO A 89 34.46 51.67 7.83
C PRO A 89 33.42 52.77 7.56
N GLU A 90 33.15 53.04 6.29
CA GLU A 90 32.27 54.15 5.85
C GLU A 90 30.82 53.70 5.58
N VAL A 91 30.54 52.39 5.57
CA VAL A 91 29.16 51.88 5.48
C VAL A 91 28.52 51.96 6.85
N VAL A 92 27.47 52.78 6.96
CA VAL A 92 26.65 52.88 8.18
C VAL A 92 25.45 51.95 8.05
N LEU A 93 25.42 50.89 8.87
CA LEU A 93 24.25 50.02 8.97
C LEU A 93 23.30 50.57 10.04
N ALA A 94 22.02 50.69 9.69
CA ALA A 94 20.98 51.04 10.65
C ALA A 94 20.91 49.97 11.75
N ALA A 95 20.91 50.41 13.01
CA ALA A 95 20.68 49.50 14.12
C ALA A 95 19.28 48.89 14.03
N PRO A 96 19.09 47.61 14.40
CA PRO A 96 17.74 47.05 14.49
C PRO A 96 16.89 47.91 15.45
N PRO A 97 15.58 48.10 15.18
CA PRO A 97 14.73 48.86 16.07
C PRO A 97 14.79 48.24 17.46
N PRO A 98 14.98 49.04 18.53
CA PRO A 98 15.06 48.48 19.87
C PRO A 98 13.77 47.72 20.17
N ALA A 99 13.89 46.51 20.73
CA ALA A 99 12.77 45.88 21.40
C ALA A 99 12.19 46.90 22.38
N ARG A 100 10.86 47.02 22.46
CA ARG A 100 10.14 48.00 23.29
C ARG A 100 10.43 47.76 24.77
N THR A 101 11.60 48.18 25.24
CA THR A 101 11.99 48.25 26.64
C THR A 101 12.54 49.64 26.87
N LEU A 102 11.83 50.40 27.71
CA LEU A 102 12.01 51.83 28.02
C LEU A 102 13.38 52.21 28.64
N THR A 103 14.36 51.30 28.66
CA THR A 103 15.64 51.47 29.35
C THR A 103 16.85 50.93 28.59
N SER A 104 16.74 50.53 27.32
CA SER A 104 17.92 50.12 26.56
C SER A 104 18.67 51.34 25.98
N PRO A 105 20.00 51.44 26.15
CA PRO A 105 20.79 52.50 25.50
C PRO A 105 20.66 52.38 23.97
N ALA A 106 20.60 53.53 23.29
CA ALA A 106 20.54 53.60 21.84
C ALA A 106 21.70 52.81 21.22
N VAL A 107 21.38 51.74 20.50
CA VAL A 107 22.38 50.95 19.78
C VAL A 107 22.97 51.85 18.69
N ALA A 108 24.25 52.19 18.83
CA ALA A 108 24.95 53.03 17.87
C ALA A 108 24.95 52.36 16.49
N ALA A 109 24.75 53.15 15.43
CA ALA A 109 24.83 52.66 14.06
C ALA A 109 26.21 52.03 13.82
N GLU A 110 26.22 50.77 13.36
CA GLU A 110 27.44 50.02 13.15
C GLU A 110 28.13 50.52 11.88
N ARG A 111 29.44 50.80 11.98
CA ARG A 111 30.26 51.20 10.85
C ARG A 111 31.13 50.04 10.40
N ILE A 112 30.96 49.61 9.16
CA ILE A 112 31.71 48.49 8.59
C ILE A 112 32.34 48.87 7.25
N THR A 113 33.35 48.12 6.86
CA THR A 113 34.01 48.25 5.56
C THR A 113 33.15 47.64 4.44
N LEU A 114 33.42 48.02 3.18
CA LEU A 114 32.79 47.40 2.01
C LEU A 114 33.05 45.88 1.96
N ALA A 115 34.24 45.43 2.36
CA ALA A 115 34.60 44.02 2.36
C ALA A 115 33.80 43.21 3.40
N GLU A 116 33.60 43.77 4.59
CA GLU A 116 32.76 43.17 5.63
C GLU A 116 31.29 43.12 5.20
N LEU A 117 30.79 44.20 4.58
CA LEU A 117 29.43 44.25 4.04
C LEU A 117 29.21 43.16 3.00
N VAL A 118 30.11 43.04 2.01
CA VAL A 118 30.04 41.99 0.99
C VAL A 118 30.09 40.59 1.62
N THR A 119 30.88 40.39 2.67
CA THR A 119 30.93 39.10 3.39
C THR A 119 29.60 38.78 4.07
N ARG A 120 28.98 39.77 4.74
CA ARG A 120 27.65 39.62 5.36
C ARG A 120 26.56 39.38 4.31
N MET A 121 26.61 40.09 3.19
CA MET A 121 25.71 39.89 2.06
C MET A 121 25.84 38.48 1.48
N LYS A 122 27.06 38.00 1.25
CA LYS A 122 27.33 36.63 0.76
C LYS A 122 26.77 35.57 1.71
N HIS A 123 26.97 35.75 3.02
CA HIS A 123 26.40 34.86 4.02
C HIS A 123 24.87 34.86 3.99
N ARG A 124 24.25 36.05 4.00
CA ARG A 124 22.79 36.20 3.98
C ARG A 124 22.16 35.62 2.72
N TYR A 125 22.79 35.87 1.57
CA TYR A 125 22.40 35.31 0.29
C TYR A 125 22.43 33.76 0.31
N ALA A 126 23.47 33.17 0.89
CA ALA A 126 23.59 31.72 1.01
C ALA A 126 22.49 31.13 1.90
N GLU A 127 22.14 31.77 3.03
CA GLU A 127 21.04 31.35 3.89
C GLU A 127 19.69 31.36 3.16
N LEU A 128 19.39 32.44 2.43
CA LEU A 128 18.14 32.59 1.67
C LEU A 128 18.03 31.55 0.56
N THR A 129 19.11 31.38 -0.21
CA THR A 129 19.13 30.41 -1.32
C THR A 129 18.97 28.99 -0.78
N ALA A 130 19.65 28.63 0.32
CA ALA A 130 19.50 27.33 0.95
C ALA A 130 18.06 27.05 1.40
N LEU A 131 17.35 28.03 1.96
CA LEU A 131 15.93 27.90 2.29
C LEU A 131 15.08 27.68 1.03
N PHE A 132 15.34 28.43 -0.05
CA PHE A 132 14.58 28.27 -1.29
C PHE A 132 14.80 26.91 -1.95
N ASP A 133 16.02 26.39 -1.90
CA ASP A 133 16.35 25.04 -2.32
C ASP A 133 15.62 23.99 -1.46
N GLU A 134 15.63 24.14 -0.14
CA GLU A 134 14.93 23.26 0.80
C GLU A 134 13.42 23.21 0.50
N VAL A 135 12.80 24.39 0.35
CA VAL A 135 11.36 24.52 0.03
C VAL A 135 11.04 23.88 -1.33
N HIS A 136 11.84 24.17 -2.36
CA HIS A 136 11.61 23.64 -3.70
C HIS A 136 11.77 22.12 -3.73
N ALA A 137 12.80 21.59 -3.06
CA ALA A 137 13.03 20.15 -2.95
C ALA A 137 11.89 19.46 -2.19
N ALA A 138 11.46 20.01 -1.05
CA ALA A 138 10.37 19.46 -0.25
C ALA A 138 9.04 19.44 -1.02
N TRP A 139 8.71 20.53 -1.71
CA TRP A 139 7.52 20.61 -2.57
C TRP A 139 7.59 19.58 -3.72
N SER A 140 8.71 19.51 -4.43
CA SER A 140 8.90 18.60 -5.57
C SER A 140 8.82 17.13 -5.13
N ALA A 141 9.43 16.79 -4.00
CA ALA A 141 9.39 15.44 -3.45
C ALA A 141 7.96 14.99 -3.11
N ARG A 142 7.12 15.90 -2.62
CA ARG A 142 5.71 15.61 -2.30
C ARG A 142 4.88 15.39 -3.55
N LEU A 143 5.01 16.26 -4.54
CA LEU A 143 4.26 16.11 -5.79
C LEU A 143 4.68 14.86 -6.57
N ALA A 144 5.95 14.49 -6.53
CA ALA A 144 6.43 13.23 -7.13
C ALA A 144 5.72 11.98 -6.58
N VAL A 145 5.19 12.04 -5.34
CA VAL A 145 4.38 10.97 -4.75
C VAL A 145 2.89 11.16 -5.02
N LEU A 146 2.37 12.38 -4.91
CA LEU A 146 0.94 12.66 -5.01
C LEU A 146 0.41 12.65 -6.47
N ASP A 147 1.19 13.15 -7.44
CA ASP A 147 0.78 13.24 -8.84
C ASP A 147 0.46 11.86 -9.45
N PRO A 148 1.31 10.81 -9.28
CA PRO A 148 0.98 9.47 -9.76
C PRO A 148 -0.29 8.89 -9.09
N VAL A 149 -0.53 9.23 -7.82
CA VAL A 149 -1.72 8.77 -7.09
C VAL A 149 -2.97 9.44 -7.65
N ALA A 150 -2.93 10.76 -7.87
CA ALA A 150 -4.01 11.50 -8.50
C ALA A 150 -4.30 10.98 -9.91
N GLY A 151 -3.25 10.77 -10.72
CA GLY A 151 -3.36 10.23 -12.07
C GLY A 151 -3.98 8.83 -12.11
N ARG A 152 -3.54 7.93 -11.22
CA ARG A 152 -4.14 6.59 -11.08
C ARG A 152 -5.62 6.69 -10.72
N LEU A 153 -5.96 7.46 -9.69
CA LEU A 153 -7.34 7.61 -9.25
C LEU A 153 -8.23 8.18 -10.35
N ALA A 154 -7.73 9.10 -11.19
CA ALA A 154 -8.49 9.68 -12.30
C ALA A 154 -8.95 8.64 -13.34
N GLY A 155 -8.18 7.57 -13.54
CA GLY A 155 -8.52 6.49 -14.49
C GLY A 155 -9.50 5.44 -13.96
N LEU A 156 -9.82 5.46 -12.66
CA LEU A 156 -10.68 4.45 -12.05
C LEU A 156 -12.17 4.77 -12.18
N ALA A 157 -12.99 3.72 -12.21
CA ALA A 157 -14.44 3.83 -12.12
C ALA A 157 -14.86 4.57 -10.83
N GLU A 158 -15.79 5.51 -10.96
CA GLU A 158 -16.23 6.34 -9.84
C GLU A 158 -16.98 5.50 -8.79
N SER A 159 -16.48 5.51 -7.55
CA SER A 159 -17.13 4.93 -6.37
C SER A 159 -17.03 5.89 -5.19
N GLY A 160 -17.81 5.68 -4.13
CA GLY A 160 -17.71 6.45 -2.90
C GLY A 160 -16.28 6.41 -2.31
N THR A 161 -15.61 5.27 -2.43
CA THR A 161 -14.22 5.10 -1.97
C THR A 161 -13.24 5.89 -2.83
N VAL A 162 -13.37 5.84 -4.16
CA VAL A 162 -12.51 6.62 -5.08
C VAL A 162 -12.69 8.12 -4.85
N ARG A 163 -13.93 8.58 -4.65
CA ARG A 163 -14.23 9.99 -4.38
C ARG A 163 -13.59 10.49 -3.09
N ALA A 164 -13.72 9.71 -2.01
CA ALA A 164 -13.09 10.02 -0.73
C ALA A 164 -11.55 10.10 -0.87
N LEU A 165 -10.93 9.13 -1.54
CA LEU A 165 -9.50 9.13 -1.80
C LEU A 165 -9.04 10.34 -2.64
N ARG A 166 -9.78 10.71 -3.69
CA ARG A 166 -9.46 11.91 -4.49
C ARG A 166 -9.53 13.19 -3.64
N ALA A 167 -10.52 13.30 -2.75
CA ALA A 167 -10.61 14.43 -1.83
C ALA A 167 -9.44 14.48 -0.84
N GLU A 168 -9.03 13.33 -0.29
CA GLU A 168 -7.86 13.23 0.59
C GLU A 168 -6.55 13.60 -0.13
N VAL A 169 -6.37 13.14 -1.36
CA VAL A 169 -5.20 13.47 -2.20
C VAL A 169 -5.20 14.96 -2.57
N ALA A 170 -6.36 15.53 -2.93
CA ALA A 170 -6.48 16.96 -3.18
C ALA A 170 -6.14 17.81 -1.94
N ALA A 171 -6.59 17.37 -0.75
CA ALA A 171 -6.23 18.02 0.50
C ALA A 171 -4.73 17.90 0.81
N ALA A 172 -4.11 16.75 0.52
CA ALA A 172 -2.67 16.57 0.66
C ALA A 172 -1.88 17.47 -0.30
N HIS A 173 -2.33 17.62 -1.56
CA HIS A 173 -1.77 18.59 -2.49
C HIS A 173 -1.85 20.02 -1.95
N ALA A 174 -3.02 20.43 -1.46
CA ALA A 174 -3.20 21.77 -0.90
C ALA A 174 -2.25 22.04 0.28
N ARG A 175 -2.08 21.06 1.18
CA ARG A 175 -1.10 21.16 2.29
C ARG A 175 0.35 21.18 1.79
N ALA A 176 0.70 20.37 0.79
CA ALA A 176 2.04 20.36 0.20
C ALA A 176 2.40 21.69 -0.45
N VAL A 177 1.41 22.39 -1.02
CA VAL A 177 1.58 23.73 -1.60
C VAL A 177 1.68 24.80 -0.51
N ALA A 178 0.83 24.74 0.52
CA ALA A 178 0.79 25.76 1.58
C ALA A 178 1.94 25.64 2.59
N ASP A 179 2.39 24.42 2.89
CA ASP A 179 3.44 24.14 3.87
C ASP A 179 4.30 22.93 3.47
N PRO A 180 5.16 23.06 2.44
CA PRO A 180 6.05 22.00 1.97
C PRO A 180 7.04 21.51 3.04
N LEU A 181 7.48 22.36 3.98
CA LEU A 181 8.49 22.01 4.98
C LEU A 181 7.97 21.16 6.14
N THR A 182 6.69 21.29 6.52
CA THR A 182 6.11 20.48 7.62
C THR A 182 5.67 19.12 7.11
N PRO A 183 6.18 17.97 7.64
CA PRO A 183 5.75 16.63 7.27
C PRO A 183 4.23 16.42 7.34
N ASP A 184 3.67 15.65 6.40
CA ASP A 184 2.21 15.43 6.30
C ASP A 184 1.91 13.96 6.59
N ALA A 185 1.63 13.68 7.87
CA ALA A 185 1.24 12.33 8.31
C ALA A 185 -0.07 11.86 7.67
N ALA A 186 -0.97 12.77 7.26
CA ALA A 186 -2.22 12.42 6.61
C ALA A 186 -2.03 11.97 5.14
N ALA A 187 -0.90 12.29 4.52
CA ALA A 187 -0.53 11.75 3.21
C ALA A 187 0.02 10.31 3.28
N ALA A 188 0.39 9.84 4.48
CA ALA A 188 0.95 8.50 4.66
C ALA A 188 -0.04 7.42 4.23
N GLY A 189 0.43 6.45 3.44
CA GLY A 189 -0.39 5.32 2.98
C GLY A 189 -1.44 5.65 1.91
N LEU A 190 -1.57 6.91 1.46
CA LEU A 190 -2.49 7.26 0.36
C LEU A 190 -2.16 6.48 -0.93
N ALA A 191 -0.88 6.33 -1.23
CA ALA A 191 -0.42 5.57 -2.40
C ALA A 191 -0.83 4.09 -2.32
N ASP A 192 -0.64 3.45 -1.17
CA ASP A 192 -0.99 2.05 -0.95
C ASP A 192 -2.51 1.83 -1.00
N ARG A 193 -3.27 2.73 -0.37
CA ARG A 193 -4.74 2.70 -0.42
C ARG A 193 -5.27 2.87 -1.84
N ALA A 194 -4.73 3.82 -2.60
CA ALA A 194 -5.10 4.02 -4.00
C ALA A 194 -4.73 2.82 -4.87
N ALA A 195 -3.56 2.20 -4.64
CA ALA A 195 -3.16 0.98 -5.32
C ALA A 195 -4.09 -0.20 -4.99
N GLY A 196 -4.49 -0.36 -3.73
CA GLY A 196 -5.44 -1.41 -3.32
C GLY A 196 -6.82 -1.24 -3.97
N VAL A 197 -7.34 -0.02 -4.03
CA VAL A 197 -8.61 0.26 -4.73
C VAL A 197 -8.49 0.03 -6.23
N ALA A 198 -7.38 0.45 -6.86
CA ALA A 198 -7.14 0.18 -8.28
C ALA A 198 -7.12 -1.32 -8.57
N ALA A 199 -6.34 -2.09 -7.80
CA ALA A 199 -6.24 -3.53 -7.95
C ALA A 199 -7.60 -4.24 -7.79
N LEU A 200 -8.42 -3.80 -6.84
CA LEU A 200 -9.78 -4.31 -6.67
C LEU A 200 -10.65 -4.03 -7.90
N LEU A 201 -10.69 -2.78 -8.37
CA LEU A 201 -11.58 -2.38 -9.47
C LEU A 201 -11.15 -3.00 -10.80
N GLU A 202 -9.84 -3.00 -11.09
CA GLU A 202 -9.27 -3.58 -12.31
C GLU A 202 -9.36 -5.12 -12.29
N GLY A 203 -9.16 -5.74 -11.13
CA GLY A 203 -9.19 -7.20 -10.96
C GLY A 203 -10.59 -7.79 -10.74
N PHE A 204 -11.61 -6.95 -10.50
CA PHE A 204 -12.94 -7.41 -10.09
C PHE A 204 -13.55 -8.43 -11.07
N ALA A 205 -13.49 -8.14 -12.37
CA ALA A 205 -14.08 -9.01 -13.39
C ALA A 205 -13.41 -10.40 -13.42
N ALA A 206 -12.08 -10.44 -13.33
CA ALA A 206 -11.32 -11.69 -13.31
C ALA A 206 -11.63 -12.52 -12.06
N ARG A 207 -11.71 -11.87 -10.89
CA ARG A 207 -12.05 -12.54 -9.62
C ARG A 207 -13.50 -13.05 -9.62
N VAL A 208 -14.46 -12.27 -10.13
CA VAL A 208 -15.85 -12.72 -10.30
C VAL A 208 -15.93 -13.95 -11.21
N ALA A 209 -15.17 -13.97 -12.31
CA ALA A 209 -15.12 -15.13 -13.20
C ALA A 209 -14.57 -16.38 -12.50
N ALA A 210 -13.49 -16.22 -11.72
CA ALA A 210 -12.92 -17.32 -10.94
C ALA A 210 -13.92 -17.88 -9.91
N VAL A 211 -14.58 -17.02 -9.13
CA VAL A 211 -15.61 -17.48 -8.18
C VAL A 211 -16.78 -18.14 -8.91
N THR A 212 -17.20 -17.60 -10.06
CA THR A 212 -18.27 -18.21 -10.87
C THR A 212 -17.91 -19.62 -11.30
N ALA A 213 -16.66 -19.86 -11.71
CA ALA A 213 -16.18 -21.19 -12.09
C ALA A 213 -16.20 -22.16 -10.90
N VAL A 214 -15.73 -21.72 -9.72
CA VAL A 214 -15.77 -22.52 -8.48
C VAL A 214 -17.20 -22.91 -8.11
N LEU A 215 -18.15 -21.97 -8.22
CA LEU A 215 -19.56 -22.23 -7.92
C LEU A 215 -20.23 -23.16 -8.95
N ALA A 216 -19.86 -23.04 -10.23
CA ALA A 216 -20.32 -23.96 -11.27
C ALA A 216 -19.83 -25.39 -11.00
N GLU A 217 -18.55 -25.55 -10.63
CA GLU A 217 -18.00 -26.84 -10.23
C GLU A 217 -18.70 -27.40 -8.99
N ALA A 218 -18.91 -26.57 -7.97
CA ALA A 218 -19.65 -26.99 -6.77
C ALA A 218 -21.08 -27.44 -7.11
N GLY A 219 -21.74 -26.78 -8.07
CA GLY A 219 -23.04 -27.18 -8.60
C GLY A 219 -23.00 -28.56 -9.26
N ALA A 220 -22.02 -28.82 -10.13
CA ALA A 220 -21.87 -30.11 -10.79
C ALA A 220 -21.62 -31.26 -9.79
N VAL A 221 -20.70 -31.07 -8.83
CA VAL A 221 -20.44 -32.07 -7.77
C VAL A 221 -21.67 -32.26 -6.89
N ARG A 222 -22.46 -31.20 -6.66
CA ARG A 222 -23.71 -31.31 -5.90
C ARG A 222 -24.73 -32.18 -6.63
N ASP A 223 -24.87 -32.03 -7.94
CA ASP A 223 -25.79 -32.85 -8.73
C ASP A 223 -25.38 -34.34 -8.69
N GLU A 224 -24.08 -34.62 -8.73
CA GLU A 224 -23.54 -35.97 -8.48
C GLU A 224 -23.87 -36.48 -7.07
N VAL A 225 -23.70 -35.65 -6.04
CA VAL A 225 -24.09 -35.99 -4.66
C VAL A 225 -25.57 -36.31 -4.56
N VAL A 226 -26.45 -35.54 -5.20
CA VAL A 226 -27.90 -35.80 -5.20
C VAL A 226 -28.19 -37.17 -5.80
N ALA A 227 -27.63 -37.47 -6.97
CA ALA A 227 -27.82 -38.76 -7.64
C ALA A 227 -27.28 -39.93 -6.78
N LEU A 228 -26.06 -39.80 -6.26
CA LEU A 228 -25.41 -40.83 -5.45
C LEU A 228 -26.14 -41.06 -4.12
N ARG A 229 -26.65 -40.00 -3.49
CA ARG A 229 -27.39 -40.10 -2.24
C ARG A 229 -28.69 -40.89 -2.39
N VAL A 230 -29.38 -40.80 -3.54
CA VAL A 230 -30.57 -41.63 -3.83
C VAL A 230 -30.20 -43.12 -3.76
N VAL A 231 -29.09 -43.51 -4.39
CA VAL A 231 -28.59 -44.89 -4.37
C VAL A 231 -28.17 -45.31 -2.96
N VAL A 232 -27.36 -44.50 -2.29
CA VAL A 232 -26.81 -44.83 -0.96
C VAL A 232 -27.91 -44.95 0.08
N VAL A 233 -28.90 -44.05 0.10
CA VAL A 233 -30.02 -44.11 1.06
C VAL A 233 -30.88 -45.35 0.83
N ALA A 234 -31.06 -45.78 -0.42
CA ALA A 234 -31.80 -47.00 -0.74
C ALA A 234 -31.03 -48.27 -0.38
N GLU A 235 -29.70 -48.28 -0.58
CA GLU A 235 -28.90 -49.50 -0.49
C GLU A 235 -28.14 -49.69 0.83
N ILE A 236 -27.86 -48.63 1.56
CA ILE A 236 -26.98 -48.63 2.74
C ILE A 236 -27.77 -48.14 3.95
N ALA A 237 -27.74 -48.92 5.03
CA ALA A 237 -28.43 -48.57 6.27
C ALA A 237 -27.63 -47.53 7.06
N GLY A 238 -28.32 -46.61 7.74
CA GLY A 238 -27.72 -45.63 8.63
C GLY A 238 -28.04 -44.17 8.28
N GLU A 239 -27.39 -43.25 8.99
CA GLU A 239 -27.46 -41.83 8.72
C GLU A 239 -26.50 -41.44 7.59
N HIS A 240 -26.98 -40.63 6.66
CA HIS A 240 -26.25 -40.20 5.47
C HIS A 240 -26.08 -38.70 5.44
N PRO A 241 -24.92 -38.18 5.00
CA PRO A 241 -24.68 -36.75 4.94
C PRO A 241 -25.73 -36.05 4.08
N ALA A 242 -26.11 -34.84 4.49
CA ALA A 242 -27.01 -33.99 3.73
C ALA A 242 -26.29 -33.38 2.52
N THR A 243 -27.05 -33.05 1.48
CA THR A 243 -26.53 -32.34 0.30
C THR A 243 -26.19 -30.89 0.69
N PRO A 244 -24.95 -30.43 0.49
CA PRO A 244 -24.58 -29.06 0.80
C PRO A 244 -25.33 -28.02 -0.05
N GLU A 245 -25.57 -26.84 0.52
CA GLU A 245 -26.22 -25.72 -0.14
C GLU A 245 -25.21 -24.82 -0.87
N VAL A 246 -25.47 -24.51 -2.15
CA VAL A 246 -24.60 -23.69 -3.02
C VAL A 246 -25.19 -22.29 -3.27
N SER A 247 -26.48 -22.07 -3.01
CA SER A 247 -27.21 -20.82 -3.31
C SER A 247 -26.68 -19.60 -2.55
N GLY A 248 -26.22 -19.77 -1.30
CA GLY A 248 -25.75 -18.66 -0.47
C GLY A 248 -24.62 -17.86 -1.11
N PRO A 249 -23.44 -18.46 -1.38
CA PRO A 249 -22.34 -17.78 -2.04
C PRO A 249 -22.68 -17.25 -3.45
N ALA A 250 -23.53 -17.96 -4.20
CA ALA A 250 -23.98 -17.50 -5.52
C ALA A 250 -24.82 -16.21 -5.44
N GLY A 251 -25.75 -16.14 -4.48
CA GLY A 251 -26.52 -14.92 -4.21
C GLY A 251 -25.65 -13.77 -3.72
N ALA A 252 -24.67 -14.06 -2.87
CA ALA A 252 -23.71 -13.06 -2.41
C ALA A 252 -22.87 -12.49 -3.58
N LEU A 253 -22.36 -13.36 -4.47
CA LEU A 253 -21.63 -12.94 -5.68
C LEU A 253 -22.49 -12.07 -6.60
N ALA A 254 -23.76 -12.44 -6.81
CA ALA A 254 -24.70 -11.62 -7.59
C ALA A 254 -24.92 -10.24 -6.95
N GLY A 255 -25.05 -10.19 -5.61
CA GLY A 255 -25.14 -8.95 -4.86
C GLY A 255 -23.89 -8.06 -4.98
N LEU A 256 -22.69 -8.65 -5.09
CA LEU A 256 -21.46 -7.89 -5.38
C LEU A 256 -21.50 -7.29 -6.78
N ARG A 257 -21.89 -8.07 -7.79
CA ARG A 257 -21.96 -7.61 -9.19
C ARG A 257 -22.90 -6.42 -9.36
N LEU A 258 -24.03 -6.42 -8.65
CA LEU A 258 -25.01 -5.32 -8.70
C LEU A 258 -24.51 -4.03 -8.04
N ARG A 259 -23.62 -4.14 -7.05
CA ARG A 259 -23.09 -2.97 -6.32
C ARG A 259 -21.78 -2.45 -6.87
N PHE A 260 -21.12 -3.15 -7.80
CA PHE A 260 -19.89 -2.66 -8.41
C PHE A 260 -20.12 -1.28 -9.04
N PRO A 261 -19.25 -0.27 -8.81
CA PRO A 261 -17.91 -0.33 -8.19
C PRO A 261 -17.85 -0.07 -6.67
N GLU A 262 -18.97 -0.09 -5.94
CA GLU A 262 -19.04 0.14 -4.48
C GLU A 262 -18.64 -1.09 -3.62
N VAL A 263 -18.03 -2.11 -4.23
CA VAL A 263 -17.60 -3.32 -3.53
C VAL A 263 -16.30 -3.05 -2.77
N ARG A 264 -16.17 -3.62 -1.57
CA ARG A 264 -14.91 -3.60 -0.80
C ARG A 264 -14.18 -4.93 -0.89
N GLU A 265 -12.86 -4.88 -0.78
CA GLU A 265 -11.96 -6.03 -0.85
C GLU A 265 -12.43 -7.20 0.04
N ARG A 266 -12.72 -6.90 1.32
CA ARG A 266 -13.17 -7.91 2.29
C ARG A 266 -14.42 -8.67 1.85
N GLU A 267 -15.37 -8.00 1.18
CA GLU A 267 -16.63 -8.61 0.78
C GLU A 267 -16.40 -9.61 -0.37
N LEU A 268 -15.47 -9.30 -1.27
CA LEU A 268 -15.06 -10.20 -2.33
C LEU A 268 -14.30 -11.40 -1.76
N THR A 269 -13.36 -11.18 -0.83
CA THR A 269 -12.62 -12.25 -0.13
C THR A 269 -13.54 -13.19 0.66
N GLU A 270 -14.57 -12.65 1.31
CA GLU A 270 -15.58 -13.46 2.02
C GLU A 270 -16.33 -14.38 1.05
N VAL A 271 -16.75 -13.86 -0.12
CA VAL A 271 -17.45 -14.65 -1.14
C VAL A 271 -16.52 -15.70 -1.77
N GLU A 272 -15.27 -15.36 -2.06
CA GLU A 272 -14.25 -16.29 -2.54
C GLU A 272 -14.05 -17.46 -1.57
N SER A 273 -13.86 -17.14 -0.29
CA SER A 273 -13.69 -18.13 0.77
C SER A 273 -14.93 -19.00 0.95
N ALA A 274 -16.12 -18.41 0.88
CA ALA A 274 -17.38 -19.13 1.00
C ALA A 274 -17.62 -20.09 -0.17
N ALA A 275 -17.29 -19.67 -1.40
CA ALA A 275 -17.37 -20.52 -2.60
C ALA A 275 -16.42 -21.73 -2.50
N ALA A 276 -15.15 -21.49 -2.14
CA ALA A 276 -14.18 -22.56 -1.94
C ALA A 276 -14.61 -23.53 -0.84
N ALA A 277 -15.10 -23.02 0.30
CA ALA A 277 -15.57 -23.86 1.40
C ALA A 277 -16.79 -24.72 1.01
N VAL A 278 -17.70 -24.20 0.18
CA VAL A 278 -18.84 -24.98 -0.34
C VAL A 278 -18.36 -26.09 -1.28
N LEU A 279 -17.43 -25.80 -2.20
CA LEU A 279 -16.88 -26.81 -3.10
C LEU A 279 -16.22 -27.96 -2.33
N GLU A 280 -15.35 -27.63 -1.37
CA GLU A 280 -14.67 -28.63 -0.53
C GLU A 280 -15.65 -29.48 0.28
N ARG A 281 -16.66 -28.85 0.91
CA ARG A 281 -17.71 -29.59 1.62
C ARG A 281 -18.48 -30.52 0.68
N THR A 282 -18.78 -30.09 -0.53
CA THR A 282 -19.54 -30.88 -1.51
C THR A 282 -18.74 -32.10 -1.98
N ARG A 283 -17.44 -31.92 -2.26
CA ARG A 283 -16.52 -33.02 -2.60
C ARG A 283 -16.37 -34.02 -1.45
N ALA A 284 -16.25 -33.54 -0.21
CA ALA A 284 -16.17 -34.43 0.96
C ALA A 284 -17.42 -35.31 1.12
N VAL A 285 -18.61 -34.73 0.92
CA VAL A 285 -19.87 -35.49 0.93
C VAL A 285 -19.92 -36.50 -0.22
N ALA A 286 -19.50 -36.13 -1.43
CA ALA A 286 -19.44 -37.04 -2.57
C ALA A 286 -18.53 -38.24 -2.26
N ALA A 287 -17.32 -37.99 -1.76
CA ALA A 287 -16.35 -39.03 -1.41
C ALA A 287 -16.88 -39.96 -0.31
N GLN A 288 -17.55 -39.43 0.73
CA GLN A 288 -18.13 -40.25 1.80
C GLN A 288 -19.24 -41.17 1.28
N LEU A 289 -20.12 -40.66 0.42
CA LEU A 289 -21.20 -41.45 -0.17
C LEU A 289 -20.64 -42.52 -1.11
N ALA A 290 -19.69 -42.18 -1.97
CA ALA A 290 -19.05 -43.11 -2.91
C ALA A 290 -18.33 -44.22 -2.16
N GLY A 291 -17.54 -43.86 -1.15
CA GLY A 291 -16.83 -44.80 -0.28
C GLY A 291 -17.76 -45.78 0.43
N SER A 292 -19.02 -45.41 0.72
CA SER A 292 -20.00 -46.33 1.32
C SER A 292 -20.43 -47.43 0.35
N VAL A 293 -20.64 -47.09 -0.93
CA VAL A 293 -20.97 -48.06 -1.99
C VAL A 293 -19.78 -48.95 -2.29
N GLU A 294 -18.60 -48.35 -2.46
CA GLU A 294 -17.35 -49.07 -2.71
C GLU A 294 -17.03 -50.04 -1.57
N ARG A 295 -17.25 -49.63 -0.32
CA ARG A 295 -17.03 -50.49 0.84
C ARG A 295 -17.93 -51.73 0.83
N ARG A 296 -19.19 -51.59 0.40
CA ARG A 296 -20.10 -52.75 0.22
C ARG A 296 -19.54 -53.71 -0.84
N ALA A 297 -19.09 -53.19 -1.97
CA ALA A 297 -18.52 -53.98 -3.05
C ALA A 297 -17.22 -54.69 -2.63
N GLU A 298 -16.34 -53.99 -1.92
CA GLU A 298 -15.09 -54.55 -1.38
C GLU A 298 -15.38 -55.71 -0.41
N LEU A 299 -16.32 -55.52 0.53
CA LEU A 299 -16.68 -56.55 1.50
C LEU A 299 -17.24 -57.81 0.83
N ARG A 300 -18.05 -57.65 -0.22
CA ARG A 300 -18.55 -58.77 -1.04
C ARG A 300 -17.42 -59.51 -1.74
N GLY A 301 -16.54 -58.79 -2.44
CA GLY A 301 -15.39 -59.41 -3.12
C GLY A 301 -14.45 -60.13 -2.15
N ARG A 302 -14.23 -59.57 -0.95
CA ARG A 302 -13.47 -60.23 0.10
C ARG A 302 -14.14 -61.52 0.60
N LEU A 303 -15.44 -61.49 0.83
CA LEU A 303 -16.19 -62.68 1.23
C LEU A 303 -16.06 -63.80 0.19
N ASP A 304 -16.21 -63.47 -1.10
CA ASP A 304 -16.07 -64.42 -2.20
C ASP A 304 -14.65 -65.00 -2.30
N ALA A 305 -13.62 -64.17 -2.15
CA ALA A 305 -12.23 -64.61 -2.15
C ALA A 305 -11.92 -65.60 -1.01
N TYR A 306 -12.39 -65.30 0.21
CA TYR A 306 -12.20 -66.20 1.35
C TYR A 306 -13.00 -67.50 1.21
N ARG A 307 -14.17 -67.46 0.57
CA ARG A 307 -14.93 -68.65 0.21
C ARG A 307 -14.17 -69.54 -0.76
N ALA A 308 -13.60 -68.96 -1.81
CA ALA A 308 -12.76 -69.69 -2.75
C ALA A 308 -11.55 -70.32 -2.04
N LYS A 309 -10.89 -69.58 -1.14
CA LYS A 309 -9.76 -70.08 -0.33
C LYS A 309 -10.14 -71.27 0.56
N ALA A 310 -11.27 -71.21 1.25
CA ALA A 310 -11.75 -72.30 2.11
C ALA A 310 -12.03 -73.57 1.27
N THR A 311 -12.67 -73.39 0.10
CA THR A 311 -12.98 -74.48 -0.83
C THR A 311 -11.71 -75.14 -1.37
N ALA A 312 -10.73 -74.35 -1.80
CA ALA A 312 -9.45 -74.84 -2.33
C ALA A 312 -8.62 -75.64 -1.32
N ARG A 313 -8.87 -75.49 -0.01
CA ARG A 313 -8.23 -76.26 1.06
C ARG A 313 -9.08 -77.40 1.61
N GLY A 314 -10.15 -77.78 0.89
CA GLY A 314 -10.97 -78.94 1.25
C GLY A 314 -11.99 -78.69 2.37
N HIS A 315 -12.18 -77.44 2.83
CA HIS A 315 -13.17 -77.11 3.85
C HIS A 315 -14.54 -76.72 3.26
N ALA A 316 -14.89 -77.25 2.08
CA ALA A 316 -16.13 -76.94 1.39
C ALA A 316 -17.39 -77.41 2.17
N GLU A 317 -17.27 -78.53 2.88
CA GLU A 317 -18.37 -79.16 3.64
C GLU A 317 -18.38 -78.78 5.13
N ASP A 318 -17.49 -77.86 5.56
CA ASP A 318 -17.44 -77.40 6.96
C ASP A 318 -18.70 -76.58 7.29
N ALA A 319 -19.60 -77.19 8.07
CA ALA A 319 -20.88 -76.60 8.44
C ALA A 319 -20.74 -75.27 9.21
N ALA A 320 -19.69 -75.10 10.02
CA ALA A 320 -19.47 -73.88 10.78
C ALA A 320 -19.02 -72.73 9.86
N LEU A 321 -18.10 -73.00 8.93
CA LEU A 321 -17.69 -72.02 7.92
C LEU A 321 -18.85 -71.66 6.97
N ALA A 322 -19.67 -72.64 6.58
CA ALA A 322 -20.85 -72.40 5.76
C ALA A 322 -21.89 -71.51 6.47
N ALA A 323 -22.09 -71.67 7.78
CA ALA A 323 -22.98 -70.81 8.58
C ALA A 323 -22.44 -69.37 8.68
N LEU A 324 -21.14 -69.20 8.96
CA LEU A 324 -20.52 -67.87 9.03
C LEU A 324 -20.54 -67.15 7.68
N HIS A 325 -20.27 -67.87 6.59
CA HIS A 325 -20.38 -67.32 5.24
C HIS A 325 -21.81 -66.89 4.92
N ARG A 326 -22.83 -67.71 5.23
CA ARG A 326 -24.25 -67.34 5.04
C ARG A 326 -24.60 -66.07 5.81
N ALA A 327 -24.25 -66.00 7.10
CA ALA A 327 -24.51 -64.80 7.91
C ALA A 327 -23.86 -63.53 7.32
N ALA A 328 -22.62 -63.62 6.84
CA ALA A 328 -21.96 -62.49 6.17
C ALA A 328 -22.63 -62.13 4.84
N ARG A 329 -23.02 -63.13 4.03
CA ARG A 329 -23.72 -62.92 2.77
C ARG A 329 -25.07 -62.26 2.98
N ASP A 330 -25.85 -62.73 3.94
CA ASP A 330 -27.20 -62.23 4.23
C ASP A 330 -27.16 -60.74 4.58
N VAL A 331 -26.19 -60.34 5.43
CA VAL A 331 -26.00 -58.93 5.78
C VAL A 331 -25.55 -58.09 4.58
N LEU A 332 -24.57 -58.56 3.79
CA LEU A 332 -24.04 -57.78 2.65
C LEU A 332 -25.01 -57.68 1.47
N HIS A 333 -25.91 -58.64 1.31
CA HIS A 333 -26.93 -58.67 0.25
C HIS A 333 -28.30 -58.14 0.69
N ALA A 334 -28.48 -57.82 1.98
CA ALA A 334 -29.64 -57.09 2.45
C ALA A 334 -29.75 -55.70 1.79
N VAL A 335 -30.99 -55.22 1.68
CA VAL A 335 -31.34 -53.87 1.22
C VAL A 335 -32.32 -53.28 2.25
N PRO A 336 -31.91 -52.27 3.03
CA PRO A 336 -30.58 -51.65 3.08
C PRO A 336 -29.52 -52.50 3.81
N CYS A 337 -28.26 -52.42 3.37
CA CYS A 337 -27.11 -53.15 3.92
C CYS A 337 -26.49 -52.39 5.10
N ASP A 338 -26.35 -53.04 6.26
CA ASP A 338 -25.58 -52.51 7.39
C ASP A 338 -24.08 -52.81 7.17
N LEU A 339 -23.32 -51.78 6.79
CA LEU A 339 -21.87 -51.89 6.54
C LEU A 339 -21.06 -52.24 7.79
N ARG A 340 -21.50 -51.82 8.99
CA ARG A 340 -20.83 -52.12 10.25
C ARG A 340 -21.00 -53.60 10.58
N ALA A 341 -22.24 -54.09 10.53
CA ALA A 341 -22.54 -55.50 10.71
C ALA A 341 -21.84 -56.37 9.65
N GLY A 342 -21.85 -55.93 8.39
CA GLY A 342 -21.17 -56.62 7.28
C GLY A 342 -19.66 -56.73 7.50
N THR A 343 -19.01 -55.65 7.94
CA THR A 343 -17.57 -55.66 8.26
C THR A 343 -17.24 -56.68 9.35
N VAL A 344 -18.04 -56.73 10.42
CA VAL A 344 -17.86 -57.68 11.53
C VAL A 344 -18.07 -59.13 11.06
N ALA A 345 -19.12 -59.38 10.28
CA ALA A 345 -19.44 -60.71 9.78
C ALA A 345 -18.35 -61.26 8.84
N VAL A 346 -17.85 -60.43 7.91
CA VAL A 346 -16.72 -60.79 7.03
C VAL A 346 -15.45 -61.07 7.83
N ALA A 347 -15.11 -60.23 8.82
CA ALA A 347 -13.93 -60.42 9.66
C ALA A 347 -14.02 -61.71 10.51
N ARG A 348 -15.23 -62.07 10.98
CA ARG A 348 -15.45 -63.33 11.70
C ARG A 348 -15.26 -64.55 10.79
N TYR A 349 -15.82 -64.50 9.57
CA TYR A 349 -15.62 -65.55 8.59
C TYR A 349 -14.15 -65.71 8.18
N GLN A 350 -13.48 -64.59 7.88
CA GLN A 350 -12.07 -64.56 7.51
C GLN A 350 -11.17 -65.23 8.56
N ARG A 351 -11.34 -64.88 9.85
CA ARG A 351 -10.58 -65.50 10.95
C ARG A 351 -10.82 -67.00 11.03
N ALA A 352 -12.08 -67.43 11.01
CA ALA A 352 -12.41 -68.85 11.06
C ALA A 352 -11.81 -69.65 9.87
N VAL A 353 -11.79 -69.08 8.66
CA VAL A 353 -11.13 -69.70 7.51
C VAL A 353 -9.63 -69.80 7.75
N GLN A 354 -8.98 -68.74 8.23
CA GLN A 354 -7.54 -68.76 8.53
C GLN A 354 -7.20 -69.84 9.55
N ASP A 355 -7.88 -69.86 10.70
CA ASP A 355 -7.68 -70.82 11.79
C ASP A 355 -7.78 -72.28 11.29
N ARG A 356 -8.79 -72.59 10.46
CA ARG A 356 -8.96 -73.95 9.90
C ARG A 356 -7.87 -74.32 8.91
N THR A 357 -7.48 -73.38 8.08
CA THR A 357 -6.43 -73.63 7.07
C THR A 357 -5.03 -73.71 7.65
N GLU A 358 -4.80 -73.13 8.83
CA GLU A 358 -3.55 -73.22 9.57
C GLU A 358 -3.49 -74.48 10.43
N ALA A 359 -4.61 -74.88 11.04
CA ALA A 359 -4.72 -76.15 11.77
C ALA A 359 -4.65 -77.39 10.86
N ALA A 360 -4.87 -77.23 9.55
CA ALA A 360 -4.76 -78.29 8.55
C ALA A 360 -3.36 -78.41 7.91
N ARG A 361 -2.37 -77.61 8.35
CA ARG A 361 -0.97 -77.71 7.96
C ARG A 361 -0.19 -78.59 8.93
#